data_AF-A0A845YSE7-F1
#
_entry.id   AF-A0A845YSE7-F1
#
_cell.length_a   1.000
_cell.length_b   1.000
_cell.length_c   1.000
_cell.angle_alpha   90.00
_cell.angle_beta   90.00
_cell.angle_gamma   90.00
#
_symmetry.space_group_name_H-M   'P 1'
#
loop_
_entity.id
_entity.type
_entity.pdbx_description
1 polymer ?
#
loop_
_entity_poly.entity_id
_entity_poly.type
_entity_poly.pdbx_seq_one_letter_code
_entity_poly.pdbx_strand_id
1 'polypeptide(L)'
;MVLTLCYLNCTGRLILETADGELAAPTTTVSGNGLIAEIPNAVLTLPDGNEFQQFDPVEGIVLIKVINLPNERVQVAITGADAPPNLDIDAMATGLALIATPG
;
A
#
# COMPACT_ATOMS: atom_id res chain seq x y z
N MET A 1 15.35 5.44 1.90
CA MET A 1 14.86 4.63 0.76
C MET A 1 13.65 5.35 0.19
N VAL A 2 13.66 5.63 -1.11
CA VAL A 2 12.63 6.45 -1.77
C VAL A 2 11.63 5.55 -2.49
N LEU A 3 10.36 5.57 -2.04
CA LEU A 3 9.27 4.78 -2.59
C LEU A 3 8.57 5.53 -3.73
N THR A 4 8.48 4.91 -4.90
CA THR A 4 7.72 5.37 -6.07
C THR A 4 6.51 4.47 -6.25
N LEU A 5 5.32 5.06 -6.43
CA LEU A 5 4.09 4.32 -6.64
C LEU A 5 3.83 4.08 -8.13
N CYS A 6 3.76 2.83 -8.56
CA CYS A 6 3.39 2.50 -9.93
C CYS A 6 1.95 1.95 -9.97
N TYR A 7 1.10 2.70 -10.68
CA TYR A 7 -0.33 2.50 -11.02
C TYR A 7 -1.09 1.30 -10.44
N LEU A 8 -2.24 1.62 -9.85
CA LEU A 8 -3.28 0.67 -9.49
C LEU A 8 -4.02 0.20 -10.76
N ASN A 9 -3.95 -1.10 -11.05
CA ASN A 9 -4.75 -1.70 -12.13
C ASN A 9 -6.15 -2.09 -11.59
N CYS A 10 -7.12 -2.39 -12.47
CA CYS A 10 -8.49 -2.82 -12.12
C CYS A 10 -8.61 -4.10 -11.24
N THR A 11 -7.50 -4.59 -10.71
CA THR A 11 -7.37 -5.78 -9.86
C THR A 11 -6.93 -5.46 -8.42
N GLY A 12 -6.91 -4.18 -8.00
CA GLY A 12 -6.60 -3.82 -6.60
C GLY A 12 -5.12 -3.99 -6.24
N ARG A 13 -4.26 -4.01 -7.27
CA ARG A 13 -2.82 -4.23 -7.13
C ARG A 13 -2.07 -2.91 -7.06
N LEU A 14 -1.37 -2.70 -5.96
CA LEU A 14 -0.50 -1.55 -5.65
C LEU A 14 0.96 -1.98 -5.77
N ILE A 15 1.75 -1.30 -6.59
CA ILE A 15 3.19 -1.58 -6.72
C ILE A 15 3.98 -0.48 -6.03
N LEU A 16 4.83 -0.89 -5.09
CA LEU A 16 5.74 -0.06 -4.33
C LEU A 16 7.15 -0.33 -4.82
N GLU A 17 7.72 0.60 -5.58
CA GLU A 17 9.09 0.48 -6.09
C GLU A 17 10.04 1.32 -5.25
N THR A 18 11.28 0.86 -5.09
CA THR A 18 12.36 1.64 -4.49
C THR A 18 13.58 1.62 -5.40
N ALA A 19 14.27 2.76 -5.50
CA ALA A 19 15.55 2.84 -6.19
C ALA A 19 16.69 2.22 -5.37
N ASP A 20 16.51 2.13 -4.05
CA ASP A 20 17.50 1.63 -3.10
C ASP A 20 17.07 0.26 -2.55
N GLY A 21 17.45 -0.82 -3.25
CA GLY A 21 17.42 -2.19 -2.72
C GLY A 21 16.04 -2.84 -2.59
N GLU A 22 15.90 -3.75 -1.62
CA GLU A 22 14.69 -4.54 -1.37
C GLU A 22 13.95 -4.01 -0.14
N LEU A 23 12.62 -3.95 -0.22
CA LEU A 23 11.78 -3.45 0.87
C LEU A 23 11.51 -4.55 1.90
N ALA A 24 11.50 -4.17 3.17
CA ALA A 24 11.09 -5.08 4.22
C ALA A 24 9.60 -5.45 4.09
N ALA A 25 9.26 -6.69 4.42
CA ALA A 25 7.87 -7.12 4.45
C ALA A 25 7.05 -6.25 5.41
N PRO A 26 5.85 -5.79 5.00
CA PRO A 26 5.02 -4.96 5.84
C PRO A 26 4.42 -5.74 7.01
N THR A 27 4.18 -5.04 8.11
CA THR A 27 3.34 -5.55 9.19
C THR A 27 1.89 -5.18 8.90
N THR A 28 1.01 -6.17 8.85
CA THR A 28 -0.42 -5.96 8.55
C THR A 28 -1.27 -6.01 9.82
N THR A 29 -2.18 -5.06 9.97
CA THR A 29 -3.16 -5.00 11.06
C THR A 29 -4.55 -4.76 10.48
N VAL A 30 -5.54 -5.54 10.91
CA VAL A 30 -6.94 -5.35 10.55
C VAL A 30 -7.64 -4.53 11.62
N SER A 31 -8.41 -3.52 11.22
CA SER A 31 -9.20 -2.66 12.10
C SER A 31 -10.55 -2.33 11.46
N GLY A 32 -11.63 -2.91 11.98
CA GLY A 32 -12.96 -2.81 11.36
C GLY A 32 -12.95 -3.38 9.94
N ASN A 33 -13.42 -2.59 8.96
CA ASN A 33 -13.36 -2.94 7.53
C ASN A 33 -12.06 -2.47 6.86
N GLY A 34 -11.08 -2.01 7.64
CA GLY A 34 -9.79 -1.56 7.16
C GLY A 34 -8.68 -2.59 7.37
N LEU A 35 -7.74 -2.64 6.44
CA LEU A 35 -6.44 -3.28 6.58
C LEU A 35 -5.36 -2.21 6.48
N ILE A 36 -4.43 -2.23 7.44
CA ILE A 36 -3.29 -1.32 7.51
C ILE A 36 -2.02 -2.14 7.32
N ALA A 37 -1.23 -1.82 6.32
CA ALA A 37 0.09 -2.39 6.10
C ALA A 37 1.16 -1.32 6.35
N GLU A 38 2.03 -1.54 7.33
CA GLU A 38 3.12 -0.63 7.68
C GLU A 38 4.46 -1.18 7.20
N ILE A 39 5.18 -0.38 6.42
CA ILE A 39 6.46 -0.71 5.84
C ILE A 39 7.54 0.08 6.58
N PRO A 40 8.46 -0.59 7.28
CA PRO A 40 9.56 0.08 7.98
C PRO A 40 10.68 0.47 7.02
N ASN A 41 11.49 1.45 7.44
CA ASN A 41 12.67 1.95 6.71
C ASN A 41 12.35 2.48 5.30
N ALA A 42 11.14 3.00 5.08
CA ALA A 42 10.67 3.49 3.81
C ALA A 42 10.20 4.95 3.91
N VAL A 43 10.44 5.73 2.85
CA VAL A 43 9.92 7.10 2.70
C VAL A 43 9.24 7.22 1.34
N LEU A 44 7.94 7.46 1.33
CA LEU A 44 7.15 7.73 0.13
C LEU A 44 7.57 9.08 -0.46
N THR A 45 7.97 9.08 -1.74
CA THR A 45 8.26 10.30 -2.49
C THR A 45 7.43 10.28 -3.76
N LEU A 46 6.46 11.18 -3.85
CA LEU A 46 5.64 11.31 -5.04
C LEU A 46 5.98 12.63 -5.75
N PRO A 47 5.91 12.67 -7.09
CA PRO A 47 6.13 13.91 -7.83
C PRO A 47 5.12 15.00 -7.42
N ASP A 48 3.90 14.61 -7.04
CA ASP A 48 2.79 15.52 -6.76
C ASP A 48 2.44 15.65 -5.26
N GLY A 49 3.29 15.17 -4.34
CA GLY A 49 3.07 15.37 -2.91
C GLY A 49 3.67 14.32 -1.98
N ASN A 50 3.09 14.24 -0.78
CA ASN A 50 3.57 13.36 0.31
C ASN A 50 2.57 12.24 0.67
N GLU A 51 1.44 12.18 -0.03
CA GLU A 51 0.42 11.14 0.13
C GLU A 51 -0.15 10.72 -1.22
N PHE A 52 -0.53 9.45 -1.31
CA PHE A 52 -1.32 8.93 -2.41
C PHE A 52 -2.68 8.50 -1.89
N GLN A 53 -3.73 8.75 -2.67
CA GLN A 53 -5.07 8.31 -2.32
C GLN A 53 -5.86 7.95 -3.58
N GLN A 54 -6.53 6.81 -3.54
CA GLN A 54 -7.39 6.32 -4.60
C GLN A 54 -8.72 5.83 -4.02
N PHE A 55 -9.81 6.41 -4.51
CA PHE A 55 -11.17 5.98 -4.16
C PHE A 55 -11.68 4.95 -5.17
N ASP A 56 -12.53 4.06 -4.66
CA ASP A 56 -13.23 3.00 -5.40
C ASP A 56 -12.35 2.30 -6.45
N PRO A 57 -11.14 1.84 -6.07
CA PRO A 57 -10.20 1.29 -7.03
C PRO A 57 -10.69 0.02 -7.73
N VAL A 58 -11.43 -0.82 -6.98
CA VAL A 58 -12.09 -2.03 -7.46
C VAL A 58 -13.38 -2.25 -6.69
N GLU A 59 -14.27 -3.06 -7.24
CA GLU A 59 -15.46 -3.51 -6.53
C GLU A 59 -15.09 -4.16 -5.19
N GLY A 60 -15.74 -3.73 -4.10
CA GLY A 60 -15.49 -4.21 -2.75
C GLY A 60 -14.35 -3.51 -1.99
N ILE A 61 -13.58 -2.61 -2.65
CA ILE A 61 -12.58 -1.75 -2.01
C ILE A 61 -13.00 -0.29 -2.17
N VAL A 62 -13.15 0.41 -1.06
CA VAL A 62 -13.62 1.81 -1.01
C VAL A 62 -12.46 2.80 -1.14
N LEU A 63 -11.32 2.48 -0.51
CA LEU A 63 -10.21 3.42 -0.41
C LEU A 63 -8.87 2.70 -0.31
N ILE A 64 -7.88 3.20 -1.04
CA ILE A 64 -6.46 2.96 -0.77
C ILE A 64 -5.81 4.30 -0.48
N LYS A 65 -5.11 4.40 0.64
CA LYS A 65 -4.36 5.58 1.06
C LYS A 65 -2.95 5.17 1.44
N VAL A 66 -1.96 5.90 0.95
CA VAL A 66 -0.54 5.69 1.27
C VAL A 66 0.04 6.99 1.80
N ILE A 67 0.60 6.95 3.00
CA ILE A 67 1.18 8.12 3.68
C ILE A 67 2.53 7.80 4.29
N ASN A 68 3.33 8.85 4.48
CA ASN A 68 4.50 8.79 5.35
C ASN A 68 4.10 8.86 6.83
N LEU A 69 4.75 8.05 7.64
CA LEU A 69 4.71 8.06 9.10
C LEU A 69 6.07 8.49 9.68
N PRO A 70 6.10 8.95 10.95
CA PRO A 70 7.36 9.25 11.64
C PRO A 70 8.28 8.03 11.76
N ASN A 71 9.59 8.27 11.83
CA ASN A 71 10.67 7.26 11.86
C ASN A 71 10.78 6.43 10.57
N GLU A 72 10.69 7.09 9.41
CA GLU A 72 10.92 6.46 8.10
C GLU A 72 10.04 5.22 7.90
N ARG A 73 8.73 5.41 8.09
CA ARG A 73 7.74 4.36 7.83
C ARG A 73 6.75 4.84 6.78
N VAL A 74 6.27 3.91 5.97
CA VAL A 74 5.13 4.14 5.07
C VAL A 74 3.96 3.33 5.56
N GLN A 75 2.78 3.94 5.59
CA GLN A 75 1.53 3.25 5.91
C GLN A 75 0.67 3.18 4.66
N VAL A 76 0.23 1.97 4.32
CA VAL A 76 -0.78 1.69 3.31
C VAL A 76 -2.06 1.29 4.04
N ALA A 77 -3.09 2.14 3.98
CA ALA A 77 -4.41 1.86 4.51
C ALA A 77 -5.36 1.50 3.37
N ILE A 78 -6.02 0.35 3.49
CA ILE A 78 -6.98 -0.19 2.52
C ILE A 78 -8.30 -0.39 3.23
N THR A 79 -9.37 0.21 2.72
CA THR A 79 -10.71 0.09 3.32
C THR A 79 -11.60 -0.70 2.38
N GLY A 80 -12.11 -1.83 2.85
CA GLY A 80 -13.14 -2.61 2.16
C GLY A 80 -14.53 -2.05 2.40
N ALA A 81 -15.47 -2.41 1.54
CA ALA A 81 -16.86 -1.95 1.64
C ALA A 81 -17.59 -2.59 2.83
N ASP A 82 -17.66 -3.92 2.83
CA ASP A 82 -18.46 -4.67 3.81
C ASP A 82 -17.61 -5.41 4.85
N ALA A 83 -16.38 -5.79 4.48
CA ALA A 83 -15.44 -6.56 5.29
C ALA A 83 -14.01 -6.04 5.10
N PRO A 84 -13.09 -6.32 6.04
CA PRO A 84 -11.68 -6.02 5.82
C PRO A 84 -11.15 -6.80 4.61
N PRO A 85 -10.38 -6.15 3.73
CA PRO A 85 -9.85 -6.81 2.55
C PRO A 85 -8.76 -7.82 2.93
N ASN A 86 -8.55 -8.82 2.08
CA ASN A 86 -7.37 -9.66 2.14
C ASN A 86 -6.22 -8.96 1.41
N LEU A 87 -5.00 -9.11 1.93
CA LEU A 87 -3.79 -8.53 1.35
C LEU A 87 -2.76 -9.64 1.08
N ASP A 88 -2.46 -9.87 -0.19
CA ASP A 88 -1.31 -10.64 -0.62
C ASP A 88 -0.11 -9.73 -0.86
N ILE A 89 1.08 -10.17 -0.45
CA ILE A 89 2.32 -9.41 -0.57
C ILE A 89 3.33 -10.24 -1.34
N ASP A 90 3.70 -9.75 -2.52
CA ASP A 90 4.74 -10.33 -3.37
C ASP A 90 6.00 -9.48 -3.30
N ALA A 91 7.10 -10.08 -2.84
CA ALA A 91 8.41 -9.46 -2.91
C ALA A 91 8.96 -9.50 -4.33
N MET A 92 9.45 -8.34 -4.80
CA MET A 92 10.03 -8.16 -6.13
C MET A 92 11.45 -7.62 -5.99
N ALA A 93 12.30 -7.87 -7.00
CA ALA A 93 13.68 -7.38 -6.99
C ALA A 93 13.82 -5.85 -6.86
N THR A 94 12.75 -5.11 -7.19
CA THR A 94 12.70 -3.64 -7.14
C THR A 94 11.75 -3.10 -6.06
N GLY A 95 11.15 -3.96 -5.22
CA GLY A 95 10.21 -3.52 -4.19
C GLY A 95 9.14 -4.55 -3.81
N LEU A 96 7.90 -4.11 -3.64
CA LEU A 96 6.77 -4.95 -3.19
C LEU A 96 5.54 -4.72 -4.07
N ALA A 97 4.86 -5.80 -4.43
CA ALA A 97 3.50 -5.74 -4.93
C ALA A 97 2.51 -6.13 -3.82
N LEU A 98 1.59 -5.23 -3.52
CA LEU A 98 0.51 -5.41 -2.58
C LEU A 98 -0.77 -5.63 -3.36
N ILE A 99 -1.43 -6.76 -3.18
CA ILE A 99 -2.63 -7.14 -3.92
C ILE A 99 -3.78 -7.22 -2.93
N ALA A 100 -4.71 -6.27 -3.05
CA ALA A 100 -5.88 -6.22 -2.20
C ALA A 100 -7.08 -6.86 -2.90
N THR A 101 -7.67 -7.86 -2.25
CA THR A 101 -8.93 -8.46 -2.70
C THR A 101 -10.03 -8.20 -1.67
N PRO A 102 -11.30 -8.01 -2.10
CA PRO A 102 -12.43 -7.91 -1.18
C PRO A 102 -12.49 -9.09 -0.20
N GLY A 103 -12.94 -8.80 1.02
CA GLY A 103 -13.14 -9.78 2.09
C GLY A 103 -14.51 -10.45 2.06
#